data_AF-A0A0W0ZYH9-F1
#
_entry.id   AF-A0A0W0ZYH9-F1
#
_cell.length_a   1.000
_cell.length_b   1.000
_cell.length_c   1.000
_cell.angle_alpha   90.00
_cell.angle_beta   90.00
_cell.angle_gamma   90.00
#
_symmetry.space_group_name_H-M   'P 1'
#
loop_
_entity.id
_entity.type
_entity.pdbx_description
1 polymer ?
#
loop_
_entity_poly.entity_id
_entity_poly.type
_entity_poly.pdbx_seq_one_letter_code
_entity_poly.pdbx_strand_id
1 'polypeptide(L)'
;MLPKFNESILLEKYDPINKSLNLSNQGISDEHIEKISKFIEEHNIEKVNLDNNYIKSLQGFKNNRSLKELSLSFNYLHASGVEEFCKENDTLESLNVSNNTLDDEGAEYVALHKSLKFLNISSNRLSNKGVKSIAETQNQNLQSLKIGGNYFDADGVVMLADNKYFKALDLSESCIGYVAPNLLQIATTPFKLAPLDGNLHHSDIDEEDAENIEQPTLIETESLKGIKALAKSQNLTLLKIKYGRVSSEGIKCLISAVNENSIRVLKCSNCHDPKAENYEEMEQLLLQLSECYSKKPMSRGNIVFFKSNTEDDTLLTEKSSCQP
;
A
#
# COMPACT_ATOMS: atom_id res chain seq x y z
N MET A 1 8.75 -21.79 -20.55
CA MET A 1 10.05 -21.10 -20.71
C MET A 1 9.78 -19.62 -20.56
N LEU A 2 10.40 -18.96 -19.59
CA LEU A 2 10.32 -17.51 -19.46
C LEU A 2 11.10 -16.87 -20.62
N PRO A 3 10.65 -15.72 -21.15
CA PRO A 3 11.42 -15.00 -22.15
C PRO A 3 12.80 -14.69 -21.56
N LYS A 4 13.87 -15.11 -22.25
CA LYS A 4 15.22 -14.71 -21.88
C LYS A 4 15.34 -13.21 -22.14
N PHE A 5 15.82 -12.45 -21.15
CA PHE A 5 16.18 -11.05 -21.32
C PHE A 5 17.08 -10.89 -22.55
N ASN A 6 16.69 -9.99 -23.46
CA ASN A 6 17.44 -9.63 -24.65
C ASN A 6 17.69 -8.12 -24.62
N GLU A 7 18.93 -7.67 -24.74
CA GLU A 7 19.30 -6.26 -24.63
C GLU A 7 18.57 -5.34 -25.63
N SER A 8 18.14 -5.86 -26.78
CA SER A 8 17.33 -5.09 -27.73
C SER A 8 16.01 -4.61 -27.12
N ILE A 9 15.51 -5.28 -26.07
CA ILE A 9 14.27 -4.90 -25.41
C ILE A 9 14.35 -3.56 -24.69
N LEU A 10 15.56 -3.14 -24.29
CA LEU A 10 15.76 -1.85 -23.62
C LEU A 10 15.35 -0.70 -24.54
N LEU A 11 15.73 -0.77 -25.82
CA LEU A 11 15.33 0.22 -26.82
C LEU A 11 13.86 0.07 -27.23
N GLU A 12 13.35 -1.17 -27.31
CA GLU A 12 11.95 -1.41 -27.69
C GLU A 12 10.95 -0.86 -26.65
N LYS A 13 11.30 -0.97 -25.37
CA LYS A 13 10.43 -0.60 -24.25
C LYS A 13 10.74 0.78 -23.65
N TYR A 14 11.72 1.48 -24.22
CA TYR A 14 12.06 2.84 -23.84
C TYR A 14 11.16 3.85 -24.55
N ASP A 15 10.48 4.67 -23.76
CA ASP A 15 9.74 5.84 -24.20
C ASP A 15 10.55 7.11 -23.86
N PRO A 16 11.21 7.73 -24.86
CA PRO A 16 12.02 8.93 -24.64
C PRO A 16 11.19 10.18 -24.34
N ILE A 17 9.92 10.23 -24.74
CA ILE A 17 9.05 11.39 -24.51
C ILE A 17 8.72 11.47 -23.01
N ASN A 18 8.38 10.33 -22.42
CA ASN A 18 8.03 10.24 -21.00
C ASN A 18 9.22 9.90 -20.10
N LYS A 19 10.42 9.75 -20.68
CA LYS A 19 11.65 9.28 -20.00
C LYS A 19 11.38 8.02 -19.17
N SER A 20 10.64 7.09 -19.76
CA SER A 20 10.15 5.90 -19.06
C SER A 20 10.57 4.61 -19.75
N LEU A 21 10.84 3.58 -18.96
CA LEU A 21 11.26 2.27 -19.43
C LEU A 21 10.37 1.19 -18.78
N ASN A 22 9.59 0.48 -19.60
CA ASN A 22 8.70 -0.56 -19.11
C ASN A 22 9.24 -1.96 -19.40
N LEU A 23 9.88 -2.54 -18.41
CA LEU A 23 10.47 -3.86 -18.42
C LEU A 23 9.71 -4.85 -17.53
N SER A 24 8.41 -4.64 -17.33
CA SER A 24 7.59 -5.61 -16.62
C SER A 24 7.48 -6.93 -17.39
N ASN A 25 7.45 -8.06 -16.67
CA ASN A 25 7.29 -9.39 -17.26
C ASN A 25 8.38 -9.79 -18.28
N GLN A 26 9.64 -9.42 -18.03
CA GLN A 26 10.76 -9.66 -18.97
C GLN A 26 11.76 -10.72 -18.50
N GLY A 27 11.45 -11.42 -17.40
CA GLY A 27 12.35 -12.42 -16.85
C GLY A 27 13.65 -11.83 -16.30
N ILE A 28 13.61 -10.58 -15.84
CA ILE A 28 14.78 -9.87 -15.34
C ILE A 28 15.14 -10.37 -13.94
N SER A 29 16.36 -10.88 -13.78
CA SER A 29 16.99 -11.16 -12.50
C SER A 29 18.05 -10.09 -12.16
N ASP A 30 18.64 -10.20 -10.96
CA ASP A 30 19.73 -9.33 -10.48
C ASP A 30 20.90 -9.18 -11.47
N GLU A 31 21.18 -10.20 -12.29
CA GLU A 31 22.30 -10.20 -13.25
C GLU A 31 22.17 -9.13 -14.34
N HIS A 32 20.97 -8.61 -14.57
CA HIS A 32 20.69 -7.60 -15.59
C HIS A 32 20.67 -6.17 -15.02
N ILE A 33 20.61 -6.01 -13.70
CA ILE A 33 20.34 -4.72 -13.06
C ILE A 33 21.43 -3.70 -13.35
N GLU A 34 22.70 -4.11 -13.35
CA GLU A 34 23.82 -3.22 -13.71
C GLU A 34 23.70 -2.68 -15.14
N LYS A 35 23.33 -3.55 -16.08
CA LYS A 35 23.13 -3.15 -17.48
C LYS A 35 21.94 -2.21 -17.65
N ILE A 36 20.84 -2.51 -16.96
CA ILE A 36 19.62 -1.67 -16.96
C ILE A 36 19.93 -0.30 -16.34
N SER A 37 20.62 -0.27 -15.20
CA SER A 37 21.03 0.95 -14.50
C SER A 37 21.91 1.84 -15.39
N LYS A 38 22.88 1.25 -16.10
CA LYS A 38 23.70 1.98 -17.07
C LYS A 38 22.86 2.56 -18.22
N PHE A 39 21.94 1.77 -18.79
CA PHE A 39 21.05 2.25 -19.86
C PHE A 39 20.17 3.42 -19.39
N ILE A 40 19.67 3.36 -18.16
CA ILE A 40 18.89 4.44 -17.50
C ILE A 40 19.71 5.73 -17.42
N GLU A 41 20.98 5.65 -17.04
CA GLU A 41 21.85 6.83 -16.97
C GLU A 41 22.17 7.40 -18.36
N GLU A 42 22.52 6.54 -19.32
CA GLU A 42 22.86 6.94 -20.70
C GLU A 42 21.71 7.68 -21.40
N HIS A 43 20.47 7.30 -21.10
CA HIS A 43 19.28 7.87 -21.72
C HIS A 43 18.52 8.84 -20.80
N ASN A 44 19.06 9.13 -19.60
CA ASN A 44 18.44 9.98 -18.58
C ASN A 44 16.97 9.60 -18.30
N ILE A 45 16.74 8.31 -18.10
CA ILE A 45 15.43 7.72 -17.83
C ILE A 45 15.06 8.03 -16.37
N GLU A 46 13.86 8.53 -16.15
CA GLU A 46 13.38 8.97 -14.84
C GLU A 46 12.40 7.97 -14.23
N LYS A 47 11.74 7.12 -15.05
CA LYS A 47 10.70 6.20 -14.59
C LYS A 47 10.94 4.79 -15.09
N VAL A 48 10.98 3.81 -14.20
CA VAL A 48 11.25 2.43 -14.56
C VAL A 48 10.20 1.51 -13.94
N ASN A 49 9.59 0.68 -14.78
CA ASN A 49 8.73 -0.42 -14.34
C ASN A 49 9.47 -1.74 -14.54
N LEU A 50 9.73 -2.44 -13.44
CA LEU A 50 10.34 -3.77 -13.36
C LEU A 50 9.42 -4.77 -12.65
N ASP A 51 8.11 -4.52 -12.66
CA ASP A 51 7.13 -5.41 -12.02
C ASP A 51 7.14 -6.82 -12.64
N ASN A 52 6.78 -7.84 -11.86
CA ASN A 52 6.65 -9.23 -12.32
C ASN A 52 7.95 -9.75 -12.94
N ASN A 53 9.04 -9.69 -12.17
CA ASN A 53 10.36 -10.16 -12.55
C ASN A 53 10.99 -10.99 -11.42
N TYR A 54 12.26 -11.35 -11.54
CA TYR A 54 13.00 -12.21 -10.62
C TYR A 54 14.04 -11.45 -9.79
N ILE A 55 13.81 -10.16 -9.54
CA ILE A 55 14.76 -9.28 -8.86
C ILE A 55 14.70 -9.53 -7.36
N LYS A 56 15.87 -9.67 -6.74
CA LYS A 56 16.05 -9.86 -5.31
C LYS A 56 16.83 -8.72 -4.66
N SER A 57 17.56 -7.93 -5.45
CA SER A 57 18.40 -6.84 -4.95
C SER A 57 18.34 -5.59 -5.81
N LEU A 58 18.35 -4.42 -5.15
CA LEU A 58 18.40 -3.09 -5.76
C LEU A 58 19.81 -2.48 -5.75
N GLN A 59 20.85 -3.24 -5.37
CA GLN A 59 22.21 -2.71 -5.25
C GLN A 59 22.71 -2.00 -6.52
N GLY A 60 22.40 -2.52 -7.72
CA GLY A 60 22.83 -1.87 -8.97
C GLY A 60 22.15 -0.53 -9.28
N PHE A 61 21.09 -0.16 -8.55
CA PHE A 61 20.46 1.16 -8.63
C PHE A 61 20.94 2.14 -7.55
N LYS A 62 21.78 1.72 -6.59
CA LYS A 62 22.17 2.57 -5.44
C LYS A 62 22.87 3.87 -5.86
N ASN A 63 23.65 3.79 -6.95
CA ASN A 63 24.38 4.93 -7.51
C ASN A 63 23.66 5.64 -8.65
N ASN A 64 22.49 5.14 -9.07
CA ASN A 64 21.75 5.78 -10.14
C ASN A 64 21.24 7.15 -9.68
N ARG A 65 21.47 8.19 -10.48
CA ARG A 65 21.11 9.59 -10.14
C ARG A 65 20.02 10.18 -11.03
N SER A 66 19.67 9.53 -12.13
CA SER A 66 18.61 9.97 -13.05
C SER A 66 17.23 9.45 -12.64
N LEU A 67 17.17 8.24 -12.06
CA LEU A 67 15.92 7.59 -11.69
C LEU A 67 15.17 8.33 -10.58
N LYS A 68 13.86 8.55 -10.81
CA LYS A 68 12.91 9.23 -9.92
C LYS A 68 11.77 8.32 -9.48
N GLU A 69 11.32 7.42 -10.34
CA GLU A 69 10.23 6.50 -10.06
C GLU A 69 10.65 5.07 -10.40
N LEU A 70 10.51 4.14 -9.44
CA LEU A 70 10.88 2.74 -9.60
C LEU A 70 9.75 1.84 -9.10
N SER A 71 9.24 0.99 -9.98
CA SER A 71 8.26 -0.04 -9.65
C SER A 71 8.88 -1.44 -9.77
N LEU A 72 8.73 -2.23 -8.72
CA LEU A 72 9.28 -3.58 -8.51
C LEU A 72 8.23 -4.51 -7.89
N SER A 73 6.95 -4.26 -8.15
CA SER A 73 5.88 -5.09 -7.62
C SER A 73 6.02 -6.53 -8.12
N PHE A 74 5.64 -7.53 -7.33
CA PHE A 74 5.73 -8.94 -7.72
C PHE A 74 7.16 -9.33 -8.13
N ASN A 75 8.10 -9.11 -7.23
CA ASN A 75 9.49 -9.57 -7.34
C ASN A 75 9.83 -10.39 -6.08
N TYR A 76 11.12 -10.65 -5.83
CA TYR A 76 11.60 -11.47 -4.72
C TYR A 76 12.52 -10.67 -3.78
N LEU A 77 12.23 -9.37 -3.62
CA LEU A 77 12.98 -8.50 -2.71
C LEU A 77 12.79 -8.95 -1.26
N HIS A 78 13.89 -8.95 -0.51
CA HIS A 78 13.98 -9.20 0.92
C HIS A 78 14.87 -8.12 1.56
N ALA A 79 14.99 -8.09 2.89
CA ALA A 79 15.62 -6.98 3.62
C ALA A 79 17.01 -6.58 3.09
N SER A 80 17.93 -7.54 2.91
CA SER A 80 19.28 -7.26 2.40
C SER A 80 19.29 -6.75 0.96
N GLY A 81 18.25 -7.03 0.17
CA GLY A 81 18.10 -6.56 -1.20
C GLY A 81 17.82 -5.05 -1.31
N VAL A 82 17.31 -4.43 -0.24
CA VAL A 82 16.99 -2.99 -0.22
C VAL A 82 17.92 -2.16 0.67
N GLU A 83 18.70 -2.81 1.53
CA GLU A 83 19.54 -2.16 2.54
C GLU A 83 20.47 -1.08 1.97
N GLU A 84 21.40 -1.48 1.11
CA GLU A 84 22.42 -0.57 0.60
C GLU A 84 21.81 0.49 -0.32
N PHE A 85 20.80 0.10 -1.10
CA PHE A 85 20.05 1.03 -1.95
C PHE A 85 19.41 2.16 -1.13
N CYS A 86 18.72 1.84 -0.03
CA CYS A 86 18.04 2.86 0.78
C CYS A 86 19.01 3.74 1.59
N LYS A 87 20.24 3.26 1.84
CA LYS A 87 21.29 4.03 2.52
C LYS A 87 21.98 5.03 1.58
N GLU A 88 22.24 4.61 0.34
CA GLU A 88 23.10 5.35 -0.60
C GLU A 88 22.32 6.13 -1.68
N ASN A 89 21.11 5.70 -2.03
CA ASN A 89 20.27 6.44 -2.98
C ASN A 89 19.52 7.58 -2.26
N ASP A 90 19.64 8.78 -2.80
CA ASP A 90 18.98 9.98 -2.30
C ASP A 90 18.25 10.76 -3.41
N THR A 91 18.08 10.14 -4.58
CA THR A 91 17.45 10.77 -5.75
C THR A 91 16.07 10.23 -6.06
N LEU A 92 15.76 9.00 -5.66
CA LEU A 92 14.48 8.36 -5.93
C LEU A 92 13.35 9.04 -5.13
N GLU A 93 12.23 9.31 -5.80
CA GLU A 93 11.09 10.01 -5.23
C GLU A 93 9.85 9.11 -5.08
N SER A 94 9.75 8.06 -5.89
CA SER A 94 8.64 7.12 -5.85
C SER A 94 9.15 5.68 -5.91
N LEU A 95 8.83 4.89 -4.89
CA LEU A 95 9.20 3.48 -4.81
C LEU A 95 7.96 2.61 -4.64
N ASN A 96 7.81 1.62 -5.51
CA ASN A 96 6.82 0.56 -5.37
C ASN A 96 7.51 -0.79 -5.23
N VAL A 97 7.44 -1.38 -4.05
CA VAL A 97 7.98 -2.70 -3.68
C VAL A 97 6.87 -3.61 -3.15
N SER A 98 5.62 -3.38 -3.56
CA SER A 98 4.51 -4.24 -3.13
C SER A 98 4.64 -5.68 -3.60
N ASN A 99 3.98 -6.62 -2.94
CA ASN A 99 4.00 -8.04 -3.35
C ASN A 99 5.43 -8.57 -3.47
N ASN A 100 6.22 -8.39 -2.41
CA ASN A 100 7.58 -8.90 -2.26
C ASN A 100 7.65 -9.66 -0.92
N THR A 101 8.87 -9.92 -0.43
CA THR A 101 9.11 -10.61 0.84
C THR A 101 9.85 -9.73 1.85
N LEU A 102 9.62 -8.42 1.83
CA LEU A 102 10.19 -7.51 2.83
C LEU A 102 9.56 -7.78 4.19
N ASP A 103 10.37 -7.79 5.24
CA ASP A 103 9.96 -7.94 6.63
C ASP A 103 10.21 -6.63 7.39
N ASP A 104 10.19 -6.69 8.73
CA ASP A 104 10.44 -5.53 9.59
C ASP A 104 11.83 -4.91 9.39
N GLU A 105 12.85 -5.71 9.07
CA GLU A 105 14.20 -5.23 8.80
C GLU A 105 14.24 -4.50 7.45
N GLY A 106 13.59 -5.06 6.42
CA GLY A 106 13.42 -4.38 5.15
C GLY A 106 12.70 -3.03 5.28
N ALA A 107 11.66 -2.97 6.11
CA ALA A 107 10.94 -1.73 6.41
C ALA A 107 11.80 -0.69 7.13
N GLU A 108 12.65 -1.12 8.07
CA GLU A 108 13.64 -0.26 8.74
C GLU A 108 14.59 0.37 7.72
N TYR A 109 15.13 -0.41 6.78
CA TYR A 109 15.98 0.14 5.73
C TYR A 109 15.25 1.10 4.81
N VAL A 110 14.04 0.77 4.36
CA VAL A 110 13.23 1.66 3.52
C VAL A 110 12.92 2.98 4.24
N ALA A 111 12.70 2.95 5.55
CA ALA A 111 12.46 4.15 6.36
C ALA A 111 13.65 5.13 6.41
N LEU A 112 14.87 4.67 6.09
CA LEU A 112 16.07 5.51 6.04
C LEU A 112 16.16 6.36 4.76
N HIS A 113 15.41 6.00 3.70
CA HIS A 113 15.50 6.69 2.41
C HIS A 113 14.98 8.13 2.53
N LYS A 114 15.82 9.11 2.18
CA LYS A 114 15.60 10.52 2.56
C LYS A 114 14.78 11.36 1.57
N SER A 115 14.67 10.91 0.33
CA SER A 115 14.03 11.66 -0.76
C SER A 115 12.67 11.13 -1.22
N LEU A 116 12.23 9.96 -0.73
CA LEU A 116 10.95 9.39 -1.16
C LEU A 116 9.79 10.32 -0.80
N LYS A 117 8.90 10.53 -1.76
CA LYS A 117 7.63 11.23 -1.62
C LYS A 117 6.45 10.26 -1.62
N PHE A 118 6.61 9.15 -2.33
CA PHE A 118 5.66 8.04 -2.42
C PHE A 118 6.34 6.71 -2.10
N LEU A 119 5.71 5.91 -1.26
CA LEU A 119 6.09 4.53 -0.98
C LEU A 119 4.87 3.62 -1.08
N ASN A 120 4.99 2.56 -1.88
CA ASN A 120 4.12 1.40 -1.80
C ASN A 120 4.91 0.18 -1.31
N ILE A 121 4.60 -0.28 -0.11
CA ILE A 121 5.17 -1.48 0.53
C ILE A 121 4.06 -2.48 0.90
N SER A 122 2.92 -2.40 0.21
CA SER A 122 1.78 -3.29 0.47
C SER A 122 2.11 -4.77 0.20
N SER A 123 1.37 -5.69 0.80
CA SER A 123 1.48 -7.14 0.52
C SER A 123 2.92 -7.65 0.70
N ASN A 124 3.51 -7.31 1.84
CA ASN A 124 4.81 -7.79 2.30
C ASN A 124 4.62 -8.49 3.66
N ARG A 125 5.67 -8.59 4.47
CA ARG A 125 5.67 -9.30 5.76
C ARG A 125 5.89 -8.39 6.96
N LEU A 126 5.46 -7.13 6.89
CA LEU A 126 5.66 -6.16 7.97
C LEU A 126 4.71 -6.44 9.14
N SER A 127 5.25 -6.48 10.34
CA SER A 127 4.51 -6.44 11.61
C SER A 127 4.36 -5.00 12.11
N ASN A 128 3.77 -4.83 13.29
CA ASN A 128 3.76 -3.54 14.00
C ASN A 128 5.16 -2.93 14.14
N LYS A 129 6.23 -3.75 14.25
CA LYS A 129 7.60 -3.24 14.34
C LYS A 129 8.05 -2.56 13.03
N GLY A 130 7.84 -3.19 11.88
CA GLY A 130 8.16 -2.60 10.58
C GLY A 130 7.31 -1.37 10.28
N VAL A 131 6.01 -1.43 10.62
CA VAL A 131 5.11 -0.27 10.50
C VAL A 131 5.59 0.90 11.35
N LYS A 132 6.04 0.64 12.58
CA LYS A 132 6.63 1.65 13.45
C LYS A 132 7.82 2.34 12.79
N SER A 133 8.75 1.58 12.20
CA SER A 133 9.90 2.15 11.49
C SER A 133 9.49 3.10 10.38
N ILE A 134 8.47 2.74 9.59
CA ILE A 134 7.91 3.61 8.53
C ILE A 134 7.20 4.83 9.12
N ALA A 135 6.42 4.65 10.18
CA ALA A 135 5.70 5.72 10.86
C ALA A 135 6.64 6.74 11.52
N GLU A 136 7.78 6.31 12.03
CA GLU A 136 8.80 7.14 12.67
C GLU A 136 9.89 7.62 11.70
N THR A 137 9.71 7.42 10.39
CA THR A 137 10.68 7.89 9.38
C THR A 137 11.01 9.37 9.55
N GLN A 138 12.29 9.69 9.40
CA GLN A 138 12.78 11.08 9.40
C GLN A 138 12.62 11.74 8.03
N ASN A 139 12.15 11.00 7.01
CA ASN A 139 11.87 11.55 5.71
C ASN A 139 10.57 12.36 5.70
N GLN A 140 10.71 13.68 5.86
CA GLN A 140 9.60 14.64 5.86
C GLN A 140 8.94 14.81 4.48
N ASN A 141 9.57 14.31 3.42
CA ASN A 141 9.05 14.38 2.06
C ASN A 141 8.06 13.25 1.78
N LEU A 142 8.10 12.15 2.55
CA LEU A 142 7.21 11.01 2.36
C LEU A 142 5.79 11.40 2.75
N GLN A 143 4.96 11.68 1.74
CA GLN A 143 3.61 12.21 1.93
C GLN A 143 2.53 11.19 1.56
N SER A 144 2.87 10.17 0.77
CA SER A 144 1.93 9.14 0.34
C SER A 144 2.48 7.76 0.65
N LEU A 145 1.73 6.99 1.44
CA LEU A 145 2.07 5.64 1.84
C LEU A 145 0.95 4.66 1.46
N LYS A 146 1.32 3.56 0.85
CA LYS A 146 0.49 2.36 0.76
C LYS A 146 1.18 1.23 1.51
N ILE A 147 0.50 0.68 2.51
CA ILE A 147 1.06 -0.35 3.41
C ILE A 147 0.08 -1.50 3.67
N GLY A 148 -1.07 -1.49 3.00
CA GLY A 148 -2.03 -2.58 2.88
C GLY A 148 -1.49 -4.01 2.83
N GLY A 149 -2.25 -5.02 3.24
CA GLY A 149 -1.87 -6.43 3.02
C GLY A 149 -0.63 -6.91 3.78
N ASN A 150 -0.23 -6.21 4.85
CA ASN A 150 0.84 -6.63 5.76
C ASN A 150 0.26 -7.20 7.07
N TYR A 151 1.14 -7.69 7.96
CA TYR A 151 0.80 -8.40 9.21
C TYR A 151 0.82 -7.49 10.45
N PHE A 152 0.20 -6.31 10.36
CA PHE A 152 0.06 -5.37 11.48
C PHE A 152 -1.40 -5.22 11.90
N ASP A 153 -1.61 -4.80 13.14
CA ASP A 153 -2.93 -4.66 13.76
C ASP A 153 -3.27 -3.18 14.01
N ALA A 154 -4.25 -2.94 14.87
CA ALA A 154 -4.70 -1.59 15.22
C ALA A 154 -3.60 -0.71 15.82
N ASP A 155 -2.62 -1.27 16.54
CA ASP A 155 -1.51 -0.49 17.10
C ASP A 155 -0.60 0.06 16.00
N GLY A 156 -0.32 -0.76 14.97
CA GLY A 156 0.36 -0.29 13.77
C GLY A 156 -0.40 0.86 13.09
N VAL A 157 -1.73 0.75 13.00
CA VAL A 157 -2.58 1.84 12.45
C VAL A 157 -2.48 3.11 13.29
N VAL A 158 -2.48 3.01 14.62
CA VAL A 158 -2.31 4.16 15.52
C VAL A 158 -0.97 4.86 15.26
N MET A 159 0.12 4.09 15.14
CA MET A 159 1.44 4.64 14.83
C MET A 159 1.44 5.40 13.49
N LEU A 160 0.78 4.85 12.47
CA LEU A 160 0.64 5.52 11.17
C LEU A 160 -0.18 6.81 11.25
N ALA A 161 -1.23 6.83 12.07
CA ALA A 161 -2.09 8.00 12.27
C ALA A 161 -1.36 9.16 12.96
N ASP A 162 -0.42 8.84 13.85
CA ASP A 162 0.41 9.80 14.60
C ASP A 162 1.54 10.42 13.75
N ASN A 163 1.80 9.88 12.55
CA ASN A 163 2.78 10.45 11.64
C ASN A 163 2.42 11.89 11.22
N LYS A 164 3.42 12.77 11.21
CA LYS A 164 3.24 14.21 10.98
C LYS A 164 3.33 14.64 9.51
N TYR A 165 3.71 13.74 8.63
CA TYR A 165 4.06 14.05 7.24
C TYR A 165 3.09 13.42 6.23
N PHE A 166 2.49 12.27 6.55
CA PHE A 166 1.58 11.55 5.67
C PHE A 166 0.31 12.38 5.39
N LYS A 167 0.08 12.63 4.11
CA LYS A 167 -1.11 13.28 3.57
C LYS A 167 -2.06 12.29 2.92
N ALA A 168 -1.53 11.18 2.41
CA ALA A 168 -2.27 10.12 1.78
C ALA A 168 -1.85 8.77 2.35
N LEU A 169 -2.82 7.99 2.84
CA LEU A 169 -2.61 6.67 3.42
C LEU A 169 -3.57 5.67 2.77
N ASP A 170 -3.02 4.58 2.25
CA ASP A 170 -3.77 3.44 1.73
C ASP A 170 -3.52 2.20 2.61
N LEU A 171 -4.57 1.80 3.32
CA LEU A 171 -4.66 0.62 4.17
C LEU A 171 -5.56 -0.45 3.53
N SER A 172 -5.70 -0.44 2.20
CA SER A 172 -6.44 -1.50 1.49
C SER A 172 -5.86 -2.87 1.81
N GLU A 173 -6.71 -3.87 2.05
CA GLU A 173 -6.30 -5.23 2.42
C GLU A 173 -5.52 -5.29 3.75
N SER A 174 -5.47 -4.20 4.54
CA SER A 174 -4.97 -4.25 5.92
C SER A 174 -6.00 -4.91 6.84
N CYS A 175 -5.51 -5.78 7.70
CA CYS A 175 -6.24 -6.35 8.83
C CYS A 175 -6.47 -5.33 9.95
N ILE A 176 -7.08 -4.17 9.65
CA ILE A 176 -7.35 -3.10 10.63
C ILE A 176 -8.15 -3.63 11.85
N GLY A 177 -8.90 -4.72 11.67
CA GLY A 177 -9.66 -5.38 12.73
C GLY A 177 -9.39 -6.87 12.87
N TYR A 178 -8.17 -7.38 12.61
CA TYR A 178 -7.83 -8.76 12.95
C TYR A 178 -6.63 -8.78 13.88
N VAL A 179 -6.88 -9.10 15.15
CA VAL A 179 -5.84 -9.58 16.08
C VAL A 179 -5.78 -11.08 15.86
N ALA A 180 -4.97 -11.54 14.90
CA ALA A 180 -4.58 -12.95 14.93
C ALA A 180 -3.65 -13.12 16.14
N PRO A 181 -3.93 -14.02 17.09
CA PRO A 181 -3.01 -14.30 18.19
C PRO A 181 -1.60 -14.70 17.70
N ASN A 182 -1.49 -15.14 16.45
CA ASN A 182 -0.28 -15.67 15.83
C ASN A 182 0.30 -14.81 14.69
N LEU A 183 -0.09 -13.54 14.53
CA LEU A 183 0.45 -12.64 13.50
C LEU A 183 1.99 -12.54 13.55
N LEU A 184 2.56 -12.52 14.76
CA LEU A 184 4.00 -12.52 14.97
C LEU A 184 4.68 -13.82 14.49
N GLN A 185 4.01 -14.97 14.64
CA GLN A 185 4.53 -16.27 14.22
C GLN A 185 4.44 -16.45 12.70
N ILE A 186 3.40 -15.89 12.06
CA ILE A 186 3.27 -15.85 10.59
C ILE A 186 4.32 -14.92 9.97
N ALA A 187 4.57 -13.75 10.56
CA ALA A 187 5.57 -12.82 10.06
C ALA A 187 7.02 -13.34 10.18
N THR A 188 7.28 -14.22 11.16
CA THR A 188 8.62 -14.76 11.45
C THR A 188 8.87 -16.17 10.91
N THR A 189 7.85 -16.86 10.41
CA THR A 189 8.02 -18.19 9.81
C THR A 189 8.58 -18.08 8.39
N PRO A 190 9.67 -18.79 8.06
CA PRO A 190 10.18 -18.85 6.69
C PRO A 190 9.24 -19.71 5.84
N PHE A 191 8.14 -19.14 5.34
CA PHE A 191 7.37 -19.76 4.27
C PHE A 191 8.27 -19.93 3.04
N LYS A 192 8.56 -21.19 2.68
CA LYS A 192 9.10 -21.59 1.37
C LYS A 192 8.04 -21.25 0.32
N LEU A 193 8.08 -20.05 -0.24
CA LEU A 193 7.21 -19.68 -1.36
C LEU A 193 7.70 -20.37 -2.64
N ALA A 194 6.88 -21.28 -3.17
CA ALA A 194 6.63 -21.27 -4.61
C ALA A 194 5.77 -20.03 -4.91
N PRO A 195 6.00 -19.32 -6.02
CA PRO A 195 5.19 -18.15 -6.37
C PRO A 195 3.78 -18.64 -6.70
N LEU A 196 2.78 -18.26 -5.91
CA LEU A 196 1.38 -18.58 -6.16
C LEU A 196 0.59 -17.30 -6.34
N ASP A 197 -0.20 -17.33 -7.41
CA ASP A 197 -1.12 -16.32 -7.89
C ASP A 197 -1.91 -15.65 -6.76
N GLY A 198 -1.79 -14.33 -6.65
CA GLY A 198 -2.90 -13.37 -6.52
C GLY A 198 -3.92 -13.46 -5.39
N ASN A 199 -3.96 -14.51 -4.58
CA ASN A 199 -4.92 -14.67 -3.49
C ASN A 199 -4.24 -15.41 -2.34
N LEU A 200 -4.00 -14.70 -1.23
CA LEU A 200 -3.95 -15.35 0.07
C LEU A 200 -5.37 -15.84 0.38
N HIS A 201 -5.75 -16.99 -0.19
CA HIS A 201 -6.92 -17.70 0.28
C HIS A 201 -6.67 -18.08 1.74
N HIS A 202 -7.70 -17.83 2.54
CA HIS A 202 -7.82 -18.09 3.98
C HIS A 202 -7.68 -19.58 4.36
N SER A 203 -7.10 -20.43 3.49
CA SER A 203 -7.20 -21.89 3.50
C SER A 203 -5.97 -22.67 3.97
N ASP A 204 -4.87 -22.00 4.32
CA ASP A 204 -3.65 -22.68 4.81
C ASP A 204 -3.41 -22.48 6.31
N ILE A 205 -4.42 -22.00 7.05
CA ILE A 205 -4.44 -22.07 8.51
C ILE A 205 -5.18 -23.37 8.85
N ASP A 206 -4.47 -24.36 9.36
CA ASP A 206 -5.08 -25.54 9.96
C ASP A 206 -6.08 -25.04 11.02
N GLU A 207 -7.38 -25.26 10.78
CA GLU A 207 -8.49 -24.80 11.64
C GLU A 207 -8.46 -25.42 13.06
N GLU A 208 -7.50 -26.31 13.35
CA GLU A 208 -7.37 -26.98 14.65
C GLU A 208 -6.73 -26.13 15.77
N ASP A 209 -6.02 -25.04 15.44
CA ASP A 209 -5.45 -24.13 16.47
C ASP A 209 -6.35 -22.92 16.80
N ALA A 210 -7.55 -22.84 16.22
CA ALA A 210 -8.49 -21.73 16.40
C ALA A 210 -9.44 -21.86 17.61
N GLU A 211 -9.39 -22.98 18.36
CA GLU A 211 -10.22 -23.20 19.55
C GLU A 211 -9.57 -22.63 20.83
N ASN A 212 -9.41 -21.30 20.93
CA ASN A 212 -9.41 -20.53 22.20
C ASN A 212 -9.14 -19.03 22.04
N ILE A 213 -9.67 -18.38 20.99
CA ILE A 213 -9.47 -16.94 20.82
C ILE A 213 -10.67 -16.19 21.41
N GLU A 214 -10.41 -15.53 22.53
CA GLU A 214 -11.36 -14.75 23.31
C GLU A 214 -12.15 -13.72 22.48
N GLN A 215 -13.46 -13.97 22.40
CA GLN A 215 -14.61 -13.09 22.19
C GLN A 215 -14.57 -12.03 21.04
N PRO A 216 -15.59 -12.02 20.14
CA PRO A 216 -15.83 -10.97 19.12
C PRO A 216 -15.83 -9.51 19.60
N THR A 217 -15.98 -9.30 20.92
CA THR A 217 -15.95 -8.00 21.59
C THR A 217 -14.55 -7.38 21.65
N LEU A 218 -13.48 -8.19 21.76
CA LEU A 218 -12.09 -7.71 21.85
C LEU A 218 -11.56 -7.21 20.50
N ILE A 219 -11.95 -7.91 19.44
CA ILE A 219 -11.62 -7.59 18.04
C ILE A 219 -12.21 -6.22 17.63
N GLU A 220 -13.41 -5.91 18.11
CA GLU A 220 -14.08 -4.64 17.83
C GLU A 220 -13.42 -3.46 18.55
N THR A 221 -13.06 -3.62 19.83
CA THR A 221 -12.41 -2.56 20.62
C THR A 221 -11.06 -2.14 20.05
N GLU A 222 -10.29 -3.10 19.55
CA GLU A 222 -8.99 -2.83 18.93
C GLU A 222 -9.15 -2.22 17.53
N SER A 223 -10.04 -2.74 16.68
CA SER A 223 -10.28 -2.15 15.34
C SER A 223 -10.72 -0.68 15.39
N LEU A 224 -11.52 -0.33 16.41
CA LEU A 224 -12.02 1.00 16.61
C LEU A 224 -10.93 1.98 17.06
N LYS A 225 -9.88 1.49 17.74
CA LYS A 225 -8.74 2.29 18.21
C LYS A 225 -7.97 2.90 17.03
N GLY A 226 -7.58 2.07 16.06
CA GLY A 226 -6.87 2.52 14.86
C GLY A 226 -7.70 3.50 14.03
N ILE A 227 -8.97 3.17 13.79
CA ILE A 227 -9.88 4.04 13.03
C ILE A 227 -10.12 5.38 13.75
N LYS A 228 -10.28 5.38 15.08
CA LYS A 228 -10.39 6.62 15.86
C LYS A 228 -9.12 7.46 15.83
N ALA A 229 -7.94 6.83 15.80
CA ALA A 229 -6.68 7.55 15.64
C ALA A 229 -6.59 8.20 14.25
N LEU A 230 -6.91 7.46 13.19
CA LEU A 230 -6.96 8.00 11.82
C LEU A 230 -7.93 9.17 11.69
N ALA A 231 -9.13 9.04 12.27
CA ALA A 231 -10.14 10.09 12.29
C ALA A 231 -9.67 11.39 12.97
N LYS A 232 -8.73 11.29 13.92
CA LYS A 232 -8.14 12.42 14.65
C LYS A 232 -6.84 12.94 14.03
N SER A 233 -6.33 12.30 12.97
CA SER A 233 -5.09 12.74 12.33
C SER A 233 -5.25 14.15 11.77
N GLN A 234 -4.28 15.02 12.04
CA GLN A 234 -4.30 16.42 11.62
C GLN A 234 -3.69 16.65 10.23
N ASN A 235 -2.94 15.68 9.72
CA ASN A 235 -2.20 15.80 8.46
C ASN A 235 -2.82 14.98 7.33
N LEU A 236 -3.57 13.93 7.67
CA LEU A 236 -4.10 12.98 6.72
C LEU A 236 -5.27 13.57 5.92
N THR A 237 -5.02 13.90 4.66
CA THR A 237 -6.06 14.44 3.76
C THR A 237 -6.77 13.37 2.94
N LEU A 238 -6.10 12.26 2.65
CA LEU A 238 -6.64 11.16 1.86
C LEU A 238 -6.45 9.85 2.63
N LEU A 239 -7.56 9.14 2.86
CA LEU A 239 -7.56 7.81 3.45
C LEU A 239 -8.26 6.84 2.49
N LYS A 240 -7.60 5.72 2.19
CA LYS A 240 -8.18 4.63 1.41
C LYS A 240 -8.14 3.33 2.21
N ILE A 241 -9.28 2.64 2.24
CA ILE A 241 -9.51 1.36 2.90
C ILE A 241 -10.37 0.51 1.95
N LYS A 242 -9.76 -0.38 1.17
CA LYS A 242 -10.49 -1.40 0.38
C LYS A 242 -10.36 -2.76 1.08
N TYR A 243 -11.40 -3.60 1.08
CA TYR A 243 -11.35 -4.95 1.66
C TYR A 243 -10.92 -4.98 3.15
N GLY A 244 -11.33 -3.98 3.93
CA GLY A 244 -10.98 -3.86 5.35
C GLY A 244 -12.07 -4.41 6.29
N ARG A 245 -11.68 -4.96 7.43
CA ARG A 245 -12.62 -5.25 8.53
C ARG A 245 -12.81 -3.97 9.35
N VAL A 246 -13.92 -3.27 9.14
CA VAL A 246 -14.24 -1.99 9.81
C VAL A 246 -15.65 -2.09 10.37
N SER A 247 -15.79 -1.90 11.69
CA SER A 247 -17.10 -1.92 12.34
C SER A 247 -17.97 -0.74 11.93
N SER A 248 -19.28 -0.87 12.09
CA SER A 248 -20.26 0.20 11.83
C SER A 248 -19.95 1.46 12.65
N GLU A 249 -19.45 1.31 13.88
CA GLU A 249 -18.98 2.42 14.72
C GLU A 249 -17.70 3.07 14.19
N GLY A 250 -16.77 2.29 13.62
CA GLY A 250 -15.60 2.80 12.92
C GLY A 250 -15.99 3.64 11.70
N ILE A 251 -16.97 3.18 10.92
CA ILE A 251 -17.53 3.93 9.79
C ILE A 251 -18.15 5.25 10.26
N LYS A 252 -18.92 5.25 11.37
CA LYS A 252 -19.47 6.49 11.99
C LYS A 252 -18.37 7.47 12.42
N CYS A 253 -17.25 6.97 12.95
CA CYS A 253 -16.08 7.82 13.26
C CYS A 253 -15.47 8.46 12.00
N LEU A 254 -15.35 7.70 10.91
CA LEU A 254 -14.84 8.20 9.64
C LEU A 254 -15.79 9.25 9.00
N ILE A 255 -17.11 9.04 9.07
CA ILE A 255 -18.11 10.05 8.66
C ILE A 255 -17.88 11.36 9.41
N SER A 256 -17.70 11.28 10.73
CA SER A 256 -17.49 12.45 11.58
C SER A 256 -16.21 13.20 11.21
N ALA A 257 -15.10 12.47 11.01
CA ALA A 257 -13.82 13.06 10.58
C ALA A 257 -13.89 13.78 9.23
N VAL A 258 -14.68 13.26 8.29
CA VAL A 258 -14.95 13.91 7.00
C VAL A 258 -15.81 15.16 7.18
N ASN A 259 -16.80 15.12 8.06
CA ASN A 259 -17.66 16.26 8.35
C ASN A 259 -16.88 17.42 8.98
N GLU A 260 -15.96 17.11 9.87
CA GLU A 260 -15.02 18.03 10.52
C GLU A 260 -13.88 18.51 9.58
N ASN A 261 -13.83 18.01 8.34
CA ASN A 261 -12.82 18.28 7.31
C ASN A 261 -11.38 17.86 7.66
N SER A 262 -11.20 17.00 8.66
CA SER A 262 -9.90 16.40 8.99
C SER A 262 -9.42 15.51 7.85
N ILE A 263 -10.32 14.66 7.32
CA ILE A 263 -10.09 13.85 6.12
C ILE A 263 -10.87 14.46 4.96
N ARG A 264 -10.19 14.79 3.86
CA ARG A 264 -10.82 15.40 2.68
C ARG A 264 -11.34 14.37 1.69
N VAL A 265 -10.56 13.30 1.48
CA VAL A 265 -10.90 12.23 0.55
C VAL A 265 -10.87 10.91 1.30
N LEU A 266 -12.05 10.30 1.48
CA LEU A 266 -12.17 8.97 2.05
C LEU A 266 -12.63 8.00 0.96
N LYS A 267 -11.93 6.89 0.78
CA LYS A 267 -12.34 5.79 -0.09
C LYS A 267 -12.47 4.52 0.75
N CYS A 268 -13.69 4.16 1.18
CA CYS A 268 -13.98 2.82 1.75
C CYS A 268 -14.78 2.01 0.72
N SER A 269 -14.33 0.81 0.41
CA SER A 269 -15.11 -0.14 -0.39
C SER A 269 -14.83 -1.57 0.03
N ASN A 270 -15.85 -2.43 -0.10
CA ASN A 270 -15.79 -3.83 0.33
C ASN A 270 -15.33 -3.98 1.79
N CYS A 271 -15.72 -3.02 2.64
CA CYS A 271 -15.48 -3.03 4.08
C CYS A 271 -16.55 -3.93 4.73
N HIS A 272 -16.22 -4.75 5.74
CA HIS A 272 -17.19 -5.64 6.44
C HIS A 272 -17.12 -5.48 7.97
N ASP A 273 -18.28 -5.54 8.62
CA ASP A 273 -18.43 -5.44 10.08
C ASP A 273 -18.52 -6.86 10.62
N PRO A 274 -17.53 -7.31 11.40
CA PRO A 274 -17.49 -8.68 11.92
C PRO A 274 -18.65 -9.03 12.86
N LYS A 275 -19.48 -8.06 13.30
CA LYS A 275 -20.67 -8.28 14.13
C LYS A 275 -22.00 -8.19 13.38
N ALA A 276 -22.01 -7.73 12.13
CA ALA A 276 -23.26 -7.50 11.44
C ALA A 276 -23.91 -8.84 11.01
N GLU A 277 -24.95 -9.25 11.75
CA GLU A 277 -25.85 -10.32 11.31
C GLU A 277 -26.66 -9.91 10.05
N ASN A 278 -26.81 -8.60 9.82
CA ASN A 278 -27.50 -8.02 8.68
C ASN A 278 -26.66 -6.88 8.06
N TYR A 279 -26.37 -6.98 6.76
CA TYR A 279 -25.52 -6.05 6.00
C TYR A 279 -26.17 -4.69 5.72
N GLU A 280 -27.48 -4.55 5.98
CA GLU A 280 -28.27 -3.36 5.65
C GLU A 280 -27.82 -2.09 6.40
N GLU A 281 -27.49 -2.14 7.70
CA GLU A 281 -27.05 -0.94 8.45
C GLU A 281 -25.71 -0.42 7.90
N MET A 282 -24.76 -1.33 7.64
CA MET A 282 -23.49 -0.96 7.05
C MET A 282 -23.69 -0.37 5.65
N GLU A 283 -24.53 -0.98 4.82
CA GLU A 283 -24.79 -0.47 3.48
C GLU A 283 -25.43 0.93 3.55
N GLN A 284 -26.34 1.16 4.49
CA GLN A 284 -26.91 2.49 4.76
C GLN A 284 -25.87 3.50 5.24
N LEU A 285 -24.93 3.12 6.11
CA LEU A 285 -23.87 4.02 6.57
C LEU A 285 -22.87 4.35 5.45
N LEU A 286 -22.54 3.38 4.60
CA LEU A 286 -21.72 3.58 3.40
C LEU A 286 -22.45 4.44 2.36
N LEU A 287 -23.78 4.32 2.26
CA LEU A 287 -24.62 5.22 1.46
C LEU A 287 -24.68 6.63 2.06
N GLN A 288 -24.87 6.78 3.37
CA GLN A 288 -24.86 8.08 4.05
C GLN A 288 -23.52 8.79 3.92
N LEU A 289 -22.41 8.03 4.02
CA LEU A 289 -21.10 8.49 3.61
C LEU A 289 -21.23 9.08 2.21
N SER A 290 -21.59 8.28 1.21
CA SER A 290 -21.71 8.72 -0.20
C SER A 290 -22.59 9.98 -0.38
N GLU A 291 -23.69 10.12 0.37
CA GLU A 291 -24.62 11.25 0.30
C GLU A 291 -24.10 12.54 0.93
N CYS A 292 -23.38 12.47 2.05
CA CYS A 292 -22.76 13.65 2.70
C CYS A 292 -21.87 14.44 1.72
N TYR A 293 -21.35 13.76 0.69
CA TYR A 293 -20.53 14.37 -0.36
C TYR A 293 -21.33 15.08 -1.45
N SER A 294 -22.53 14.59 -1.80
CA SER A 294 -23.38 15.20 -2.83
C SER A 294 -23.87 16.61 -2.48
N LYS A 295 -23.84 16.96 -1.18
CA LYS A 295 -24.36 18.22 -0.63
C LYS A 295 -23.28 19.26 -0.27
N LYS A 296 -21.98 18.92 -0.30
CA LYS A 296 -20.89 19.90 -0.05
C LYS A 296 -20.49 20.58 -1.37
N PRO A 297 -20.46 21.93 -1.46
CA PRO A 297 -20.12 22.63 -2.70
C PRO A 297 -18.71 22.25 -3.20
N MET A 298 -18.63 21.91 -4.50
CA MET A 298 -17.45 21.46 -5.24
C MET A 298 -16.33 22.52 -5.39
N SER A 299 -16.00 23.29 -4.35
CA SER A 299 -15.10 24.44 -4.49
C SER A 299 -13.64 24.21 -4.11
N ARG A 300 -13.20 23.00 -3.73
CA ARG A 300 -11.76 22.61 -3.64
C ARG A 300 -11.57 21.15 -3.24
N GLY A 301 -11.19 20.30 -4.19
CA GLY A 301 -10.67 18.95 -3.95
C GLY A 301 -11.67 17.86 -4.29
N ASN A 302 -11.38 17.13 -5.37
CA ASN A 302 -12.18 16.04 -5.91
C ASN A 302 -12.33 14.91 -4.88
N ILE A 303 -13.56 14.66 -4.44
CA ILE A 303 -13.91 13.50 -3.62
C ILE A 303 -14.54 12.47 -4.56
N VAL A 304 -13.92 11.29 -4.68
CA VAL A 304 -14.34 10.24 -5.63
C VAL A 304 -14.61 8.96 -4.85
N PHE A 305 -15.85 8.49 -4.89
CA PHE A 305 -16.28 7.18 -4.38
C PHE A 305 -16.40 6.17 -5.52
N PHE A 306 -15.96 4.93 -5.26
CA PHE A 306 -16.24 3.76 -6.07
C PHE A 306 -17.05 2.79 -5.23
N LYS A 307 -18.31 2.55 -5.60
CA LYS A 307 -19.05 1.35 -5.20
C LYS A 307 -18.80 0.34 -6.32
N SER A 308 -18.09 -0.74 -6.07
CA SER A 308 -18.22 -1.91 -6.95
C SER A 308 -18.05 -3.21 -6.16
N ASN A 309 -19.11 -4.01 -6.19
CA ASN A 309 -19.06 -5.45 -5.94
C ASN A 309 -18.57 -6.20 -7.20
N THR A 310 -17.90 -5.51 -8.13
CA THR A 310 -17.41 -6.06 -9.39
C THR A 310 -15.99 -5.52 -9.64
N GLU A 311 -15.10 -6.40 -10.08
CA GLU A 311 -13.65 -6.16 -10.23
C GLU A 311 -13.26 -5.03 -11.20
N ASP A 312 -14.22 -4.44 -11.93
CA ASP A 312 -13.97 -3.30 -12.78
C ASP A 312 -14.10 -1.96 -12.04
N ASP A 313 -12.96 -1.31 -11.82
CA ASP A 313 -12.83 0.13 -11.50
C ASP A 313 -13.29 0.99 -12.72
N THR A 314 -14.56 0.88 -13.12
CA THR A 314 -15.14 1.80 -14.11
C THR A 314 -15.44 3.14 -13.43
N LEU A 315 -14.83 4.21 -13.94
CA LEU A 315 -15.21 5.58 -13.60
C LEU A 315 -16.71 5.78 -13.86
N LEU A 316 -17.44 6.26 -12.86
CA LEU A 316 -18.59 7.13 -13.12
C LEU A 316 -18.05 8.50 -13.59
N THR A 317 -17.55 8.56 -14.82
CA THR A 317 -17.31 9.83 -15.51
C THR A 317 -18.62 10.33 -16.10
N GLU A 318 -18.87 11.62 -15.83
CA GLU A 318 -19.59 12.57 -16.67
C GLU A 318 -21.04 12.24 -17.06
N LYS A 319 -21.98 12.91 -16.39
CA LYS A 319 -22.93 13.71 -17.17
C LYS A 319 -22.37 15.11 -17.34
N SER A 320 -21.69 15.28 -18.47
CA SER A 320 -21.52 16.55 -19.14
C SER A 320 -22.88 17.20 -19.37
N SER A 321 -23.08 18.39 -18.81
CA SER A 321 -23.70 19.54 -19.46
C SER A 321 -24.03 20.59 -18.40
N CYS A 322 -23.24 21.66 -18.38
CA CYS A 322 -23.73 23.03 -18.34
C CYS A 322 -22.56 23.91 -18.80
N GLN A 323 -22.56 24.19 -20.10
CA GLN A 323 -21.92 25.38 -20.66
C GLN A 323 -22.81 26.60 -20.35
N PRO A 324 -22.26 27.82 -20.48
CA PRO A 324 -22.09 28.81 -19.41
C PRO A 324 -23.36 29.41 -18.80
#